data_AF-A0A7U9SU76-F1
#
_entry.id   AF-A0A7U9SU76-F1
#
_cell.length_a   1.000
_cell.length_b   1.000
_cell.length_c   1.000
_cell.angle_alpha   90.00
_cell.angle_beta   90.00
_cell.angle_gamma   90.00
#
_symmetry.space_group_name_H-M   'P 1'
#
loop_
_entity.id
_entity.type
_entity.pdbx_description
1 polymer ?
#
loop_
_entity_poly.entity_id
_entity_poly.type
_entity_poly.pdbx_seq_one_letter_code
_entity_poly.pdbx_strand_id
1 'polypeptide(L)' 'MSMRKIYRKIARENGVSVKEVKEDMQAAITAAYQNPPKDGGVTAAYQRQVPRKGEIPTPDELIRYMAGKVRESV' A
#
# COMPACT_ATOMS: atom_id res chain seq x y z
N MET A 1 14.25 7.99 -5.99
CA MET A 1 13.10 8.72 -6.58
C MET A 1 12.15 9.13 -5.46
N SER A 2 11.54 10.32 -5.46
CA SER A 2 10.61 10.71 -4.38
C SER A 2 9.19 10.21 -4.65
N MET A 3 8.43 9.92 -3.60
CA MET A 3 7.05 9.40 -3.72
C MET A 3 6.15 10.32 -4.56
N ARG A 4 6.32 11.64 -4.41
CA ARG A 4 5.63 12.65 -5.22
C ARG A 4 5.89 12.51 -6.73
N LYS A 5 7.10 12.12 -7.14
CA LYS A 5 7.43 11.89 -8.55
C LYS A 5 6.81 10.59 -9.06
N ILE A 6 6.80 9.55 -8.23
CA ILE A 6 6.20 8.24 -8.56
C ILE A 6 4.70 8.40 -8.82
N TYR A 7 3.93 8.99 -7.90
CA TYR A 7 2.49 9.17 -8.10
C TYR A 7 2.17 9.99 -9.34
N ARG A 8 2.93 11.06 -9.61
CA ARG A 8 2.73 11.87 -10.82
C ARG A 8 3.00 11.11 -12.12
N LYS A 9 4.01 10.22 -12.10
CA LYS A 9 4.30 9.37 -13.25
C LYS A 9 3.14 8.42 -13.51
N ILE A 10 2.68 7.69 -12.48
CA ILE A 10 1.56 6.74 -12.57
C ILE A 10 0.28 7.45 -13.05
N ALA A 11 -0.05 8.59 -12.44
CA ALA A 11 -1.21 9.40 -12.81
C ALA A 11 -1.20 9.77 -14.30
N ARG A 12 -0.07 10.28 -14.80
CA ARG A 12 0.11 10.65 -16.21
C ARG A 12 0.00 9.44 -17.15
N GLU A 13 0.61 8.32 -16.80
CA GLU A 13 0.60 7.10 -17.62
C GLU A 13 -0.81 6.49 -17.73
N ASN A 14 -1.66 6.70 -16.73
CA ASN A 14 -3.02 6.16 -16.71
C ASN A 14 -4.10 7.20 -17.05
N GLY A 15 -3.72 8.45 -17.38
CA GLY A 15 -4.69 9.51 -17.72
C GLY A 15 -5.57 9.97 -16.56
N VAL A 16 -5.14 9.79 -15.31
CA VAL A 16 -5.89 10.13 -14.09
C VAL A 16 -5.12 11.17 -13.24
N SER A 17 -5.74 11.68 -12.19
CA SER A 17 -5.10 12.57 -11.22
C SER A 17 -4.29 11.81 -10.17
N VAL A 18 -3.34 12.51 -9.53
CA VAL A 18 -2.60 11.97 -8.37
C VAL A 18 -3.54 11.66 -7.20
N LYS A 19 -4.65 12.39 -7.09
CA LYS A 19 -5.64 12.17 -6.04
C LYS A 19 -6.33 10.82 -6.26
N GLU A 20 -6.83 10.56 -7.46
CA GLU A 20 -7.47 9.29 -7.83
C GLU A 20 -6.51 8.10 -7.61
N VAL A 21 -5.24 8.22 -8.01
CA VAL A 21 -4.24 7.17 -7.74
C VAL A 21 -4.15 6.85 -6.24
N LYS A 22 -4.12 7.87 -5.38
CA LYS A 22 -4.02 7.67 -3.93
C LYS A 22 -5.30 7.11 -3.34
N GLU A 23 -6.45 7.57 -3.81
CA GLU A 23 -7.77 7.10 -3.35
C GLU A 23 -7.98 5.64 -3.72
N ASP A 24 -7.69 5.25 -4.96
CA ASP A 24 -7.79 3.86 -5.41
C ASP A 24 -6.84 2.94 -4.64
N MET A 25 -5.58 3.37 -4.45
CA MET A 25 -4.63 2.61 -3.63
C MET A 25 -5.13 2.47 -2.19
N GLN A 26 -5.62 3.55 -1.57
CA GLN A 26 -6.16 3.49 -0.21
C GLN A 26 -7.38 2.57 -0.13
N ALA A 27 -8.28 2.62 -1.12
CA ALA A 27 -9.46 1.76 -1.18
C ALA A 27 -9.07 0.27 -1.28
N ALA A 28 -8.09 -0.07 -2.12
CA ALA A 28 -7.58 -1.43 -2.23
C ALA A 28 -6.94 -1.93 -0.92
N ILE A 29 -6.15 -1.07 -0.26
CA ILE A 29 -5.56 -1.39 1.05
C ILE A 29 -6.67 -1.60 2.08
N THR A 30 -7.63 -0.68 2.17
CA THR A 30 -8.75 -0.77 3.11
C THR A 30 -9.53 -2.07 2.90
N ALA A 31 -9.86 -2.42 1.65
CA ALA A 31 -10.56 -3.65 1.33
C ALA A 31 -9.77 -4.89 1.80
N ALA A 32 -8.46 -4.93 1.59
CA ALA A 32 -7.61 -6.04 2.02
C ALA A 32 -7.55 -6.18 3.55
N TYR A 33 -7.58 -5.08 4.30
CA TYR A 33 -7.52 -5.07 5.77
C TYR A 33 -8.87 -5.37 6.43
N GLN A 34 -9.97 -4.93 5.82
CA GLN A 34 -11.32 -5.14 6.36
C GLN A 34 -11.86 -6.53 6.03
N ASN A 35 -11.45 -7.11 4.90
CA ASN A 35 -11.91 -8.42 4.46
C ASN A 35 -10.73 -9.38 4.22
N PRO A 36 -9.95 -9.74 5.27
CA PRO A 36 -8.87 -10.69 5.11
C PRO A 36 -9.41 -12.08 4.73
N PRO A 37 -8.67 -12.88 3.94
CA PRO A 37 -9.06 -14.23 3.59
C PRO A 37 -9.17 -15.14 4.83
N LYS A 38 -9.98 -16.20 4.74
CA LYS A 38 -10.13 -17.21 5.79
C LYS A 38 -8.96 -18.21 5.75
N ASP A 39 -7.76 -17.73 6.00
CA ASP A 39 -6.50 -18.48 5.88
C ASP A 39 -5.88 -18.84 7.24
N GLY A 40 -6.71 -18.96 8.29
CA GLY A 40 -6.24 -19.20 9.64
C GLY A 40 -5.52 -18.00 10.28
N GLY A 41 -5.63 -16.80 9.68
CA GLY A 41 -5.05 -15.57 10.22
C GLY A 41 -3.61 -15.29 9.77
N VAL A 42 -3.11 -16.05 8.79
CA VAL A 42 -1.78 -15.87 8.21
C VAL A 42 -1.67 -14.49 7.55
N THR A 43 -2.63 -14.13 6.69
CA THR A 43 -2.66 -12.81 6.05
C THR A 43 -2.73 -11.70 7.09
N ALA A 44 -3.58 -11.84 8.11
CA ALA A 44 -3.69 -10.85 9.18
C ALA A 44 -2.37 -10.69 9.96
N ALA A 45 -1.60 -11.77 10.16
CA ALA A 45 -0.30 -11.72 10.81
C ALA A 45 0.72 -10.93 9.99
N TYR A 46 0.80 -11.15 8.67
CA TYR A 46 1.67 -10.37 7.79
C TYR A 46 1.25 -8.92 7.70
N GLN A 47 -0.06 -8.69 7.56
CA GLN A 47 -0.65 -7.38 7.56
C GLN A 47 -0.18 -6.59 8.79
N ARG A 48 -0.32 -7.13 10.01
CA ARG A 48 0.11 -6.47 11.26
C ARG A 48 1.59 -6.06 11.31
N GLN A 49 2.46 -6.65 10.49
CA GLN A 49 3.88 -6.26 10.46
C GLN A 49 4.14 -4.91 9.78
N VAL A 50 3.20 -4.40 8.97
CA VAL A 50 3.34 -3.11 8.30
C VAL A 50 3.30 -1.98 9.35
N PRO A 51 4.39 -1.22 9.54
CA PRO A 51 4.41 -0.08 10.45
C PRO A 51 3.44 1.00 9.97
N ARG A 52 2.60 1.47 10.88
CA ARG A 52 1.50 2.39 10.58
C ARG A 52 1.18 3.25 11.79
N LYS A 53 0.65 4.45 11.54
CA LYS A 53 0.12 5.30 12.62
C LYS A 53 -1.34 5.01 12.97
N GLY A 54 -2.17 4.70 11.97
CA GLY A 54 -3.59 4.38 12.13
C GLY A 54 -3.86 2.88 12.10
N GLU A 55 -5.13 2.48 12.09
CA GLU A 55 -5.52 1.06 12.03
C GLU A 55 -5.14 0.41 10.69
N ILE A 56 -5.36 1.13 9.59
CA ILE A 56 -5.06 0.72 8.21
C ILE A 56 -3.91 1.61 7.71
N PRO A 57 -2.86 1.04 7.07
CA PRO A 57 -1.73 1.83 6.62
C PRO A 57 -2.14 2.73 5.44
N THR A 58 -1.45 3.85 5.32
CA THR A 58 -1.50 4.68 4.11
C THR A 58 -0.72 4.03 2.97
N PRO A 59 -0.98 4.40 1.70
CA PRO A 59 -0.18 3.97 0.56
C PRO A 59 1.33 4.20 0.77
N ASP A 60 1.72 5.35 1.32
CA ASP A 60 3.13 5.68 1.57
C ASP A 60 3.78 4.77 2.61
N GLU A 61 3.09 4.46 3.71
CA GLU A 61 3.58 3.53 4.74
C GLU A 61 3.74 2.13 4.17
N LEU A 62 2.74 1.64 3.44
CA LEU A 62 2.77 0.31 2.84
C LEU A 62 3.88 0.18 1.80
N ILE A 63 3.99 1.12 0.85
CA ILE A 63 5.02 1.08 -0.20
C ILE A 63 6.43 1.06 0.43
N ARG A 64 6.67 1.88 1.46
CA ARG A 64 7.99 1.92 2.12
C ARG A 64 8.34 0.60 2.77
N TYR A 65 7.40 0.01 3.50
CA TYR A 65 7.60 -1.29 4.13
C TYR A 65 7.86 -2.38 3.08
N MET A 66 7.02 -2.47 2.06
CA MET A 66 7.14 -3.49 1.00
C MET A 66 8.43 -3.33 0.20
N ALA A 67 8.83 -2.10 -0.14
CA ALA A 67 10.10 -1.85 -0.82
C ALA A 67 11.31 -2.26 0.05
N GLY A 68 11.24 -2.05 1.36
CA GLY A 68 12.23 -2.56 2.31
C GLY A 68 12.31 -4.09 2.28
N LYS A 69 11.16 -4.76 2.38
CA LYS A 69 11.07 -6.22 2.31
C LYS A 69 11.62 -6.80 1.01
N VAL A 70 11.28 -6.22 -0.13
CA VAL A 70 11.80 -6.67 -1.42
C VAL A 70 13.32 -6.58 -1.45
N ARG A 71 13.91 -5.50 -0.94
CA ARG A 71 15.37 -5.32 -0.91
C ARG A 71 16.08 -6.29 0.04
N GLU A 72 15.43 -6.70 1.13
CA GLU A 72 15.96 -7.72 2.06
C GLU A 72 15.88 -9.13 1.48
N SER A 73 15.02 -9.37 0.48
CA SER A 73 14.79 -10.67 -0.15
C SER A 73 15.68 -10.95 -1.36
N VAL A 74 16.60 -10.05 -1.73
CA VAL A 74 17.58 -10.23 -2.82
C VAL A 74 18.98 -10.19 -2.24
#